data_AF-A0A925SX56-F1
#
_entry.id   AF-A0A925SX56-F1
#
_cell.length_a   1.000
_cell.length_b   1.000
_cell.length_c   1.000
_cell.angle_alpha   90.00
_cell.angle_beta   90.00
_cell.angle_gamma   90.00
#
_symmetry.space_group_name_H-M   'P 1'
#
loop_
_entity.id
_entity.type
_entity.pdbx_description
1 polymer ?
#
loop_
_entity_poly.entity_id
_entity_poly.type
_entity_poly.pdbx_seq_one_letter_code
_entity_poly.pdbx_strand_id
1 'polypeptide(L)'
;MKRILVAMRMLRRNWSAGELRVLLLALLIAVASVTTVGFFADRVQAALDRQANELLGGDLVVIADKPLPAEFEQAARRHGLDVARTRTFPSMVSGGSGVNLAEIKAVSDGYPLRGRIRITERAGEPERE
;
A
#
# COMPACT_ATOMS: atom_id res chain seq x y z
N MET A 1 9.75 -48.64 9.66
CA MET A 1 9.23 -48.81 8.27
C MET A 1 7.91 -49.59 8.20
N LYS A 2 7.79 -50.80 8.78
CA LYS A 2 6.55 -51.62 8.72
C LYS A 2 5.27 -50.93 9.23
N ARG A 3 5.37 -50.02 10.22
CA ARG A 3 4.23 -49.24 10.75
C ARG A 3 3.64 -48.27 9.72
N ILE A 4 4.47 -47.66 8.87
CA ILE A 4 4.03 -46.75 7.80
C ILE A 4 3.29 -47.52 6.69
N LEU A 5 3.77 -48.73 6.38
CA LEU A 5 3.11 -49.64 5.43
C LEU A 5 1.71 -50.06 5.91
N VAL A 6 1.56 -50.35 7.21
CA VAL A 6 0.24 -50.66 7.80
C VAL A 6 -0.67 -49.43 7.78
N ALA A 7 -0.16 -48.25 8.15
CA ALA A 7 -0.91 -46.99 8.11
C ALA A 7 -1.38 -46.63 6.68
N MET A 8 -0.52 -46.74 5.66
CA MET A 8 -0.90 -46.52 4.26
C MET A 8 -1.97 -47.50 3.78
N ARG A 9 -1.87 -48.78 4.18
CA ARG A 9 -2.85 -49.80 3.79
C ARG A 9 -4.21 -49.53 4.43
N MET A 10 -4.24 -49.09 5.68
CA MET A 10 -5.48 -48.66 6.35
C MET A 10 -6.05 -47.38 5.72
N LEU A 11 -5.21 -46.41 5.38
CA LEU A 11 -5.62 -45.18 4.69
C LEU A 11 -6.26 -45.47 3.33
N ARG A 12 -5.62 -46.34 2.53
CA ARG A 12 -6.14 -46.77 1.21
C ARG A 12 -7.47 -47.51 1.32
N ARG A 13 -7.67 -48.30 2.39
CA ARG A 13 -8.94 -48.97 2.67
C ARG A 13 -10.03 -47.98 3.07
N ASN A 14 -9.72 -47.03 3.97
CA ASN A 14 -10.69 -46.04 4.43
C ASN A 14 -11.05 -45.00 3.35
N TRP A 15 -10.25 -44.89 2.29
CA TRP A 15 -10.53 -44.04 1.12
C TRP A 15 -11.82 -44.45 0.35
N SER A 16 -12.24 -45.72 0.43
CA SER A 16 -13.47 -46.19 -0.23
C SER A 16 -14.74 -45.89 0.58
N ALA A 17 -14.63 -45.55 1.87
CA ALA A 17 -15.76 -45.29 2.76
C ALA A 17 -16.36 -43.88 2.60
N GLY A 18 -15.82 -43.01 1.72
CA GLY A 18 -16.36 -41.69 1.41
C GLY A 18 -16.08 -40.61 2.46
N GLU A 19 -16.11 -40.93 3.75
CA GLU A 19 -15.87 -40.01 4.87
C GLU A 19 -14.52 -39.28 4.78
N LEU A 20 -13.46 -40.02 4.43
CA LEU A 20 -12.12 -39.45 4.31
C LEU A 20 -12.02 -38.41 3.17
N ARG A 21 -12.84 -38.55 2.12
CA ARG A 21 -12.88 -37.59 1.00
C ARG A 21 -13.51 -36.27 1.44
N VAL A 22 -14.53 -36.32 2.29
CA VAL A 22 -15.16 -35.11 2.85
C VAL A 22 -14.20 -34.37 3.75
N LEU A 23 -13.49 -35.09 4.64
CA LEU A 23 -12.44 -34.48 5.48
C LEU A 23 -11.30 -33.88 4.65
N LEU A 24 -10.86 -34.59 3.62
CA LEU A 24 -9.84 -34.10 2.70
C LEU A 24 -10.31 -32.83 1.96
N LEU A 25 -11.55 -32.84 1.46
CA LEU A 25 -12.12 -31.68 0.77
C LEU A 25 -12.25 -30.49 1.71
N ALA A 26 -12.73 -30.69 2.94
CA ALA A 26 -12.81 -29.65 3.95
C ALA A 26 -11.43 -29.07 4.28
N LEU A 27 -10.42 -29.92 4.45
CA LEU A 27 -9.03 -29.49 4.68
C LEU A 27 -8.47 -28.71 3.48
N LEU A 28 -8.69 -29.20 2.25
CA LEU A 28 -8.27 -28.53 1.04
C LEU A 28 -8.92 -27.17 0.90
N ILE A 29 -10.23 -27.06 1.14
CA ILE A 29 -10.96 -25.79 1.12
C ILE A 29 -10.39 -24.86 2.18
N ALA A 30 -10.17 -25.33 3.41
CA ALA A 30 -9.62 -24.52 4.49
C ALA A 30 -8.23 -23.95 4.14
N VAL A 31 -7.31 -24.81 3.71
CA VAL A 31 -5.94 -24.39 3.33
C VAL A 31 -5.98 -23.48 2.10
N ALA A 32 -6.70 -23.85 1.04
CA ALA A 32 -6.82 -23.03 -0.16
C ALA A 32 -7.40 -21.65 0.15
N SER A 33 -8.38 -21.55 1.05
CA SER A 33 -8.98 -20.29 1.47
C SER A 33 -7.96 -19.40 2.18
N VAL A 34 -7.25 -19.93 3.19
CA VAL A 34 -6.23 -19.18 3.93
C VAL A 34 -5.09 -18.73 3.00
N THR A 35 -4.62 -19.62 2.11
CA THR A 35 -3.58 -19.30 1.13
C THR A 35 -4.04 -18.23 0.14
N THR A 36 -5.29 -18.30 -0.35
CA THR A 36 -5.83 -17.30 -1.29
C THR A 36 -5.92 -15.92 -0.64
N VAL A 37 -6.36 -15.85 0.61
CA VAL A 37 -6.41 -14.58 1.36
C VAL A 37 -5.00 -14.02 1.58
N GLY A 38 -4.02 -14.87 1.90
CA GLY A 38 -2.61 -14.48 1.99
C GLY A 38 -2.07 -13.88 0.69
N PHE A 39 -2.23 -14.60 -0.44
CA PHE A 39 -1.81 -14.09 -1.75
C PHE A 39 -2.50 -12.80 -2.16
N PHE A 40 -3.78 -12.66 -1.81
CA PHE A 40 -4.51 -11.43 -2.07
C PHE A 40 -3.91 -10.26 -1.29
N ALA A 41 -3.64 -10.45 0.01
CA ALA A 41 -3.01 -9.43 0.84
C ALA A 41 -1.62 -9.04 0.31
N ASP A 42 -0.78 -10.02 -0.05
CA ASP A 42 0.55 -9.77 -0.62
C ASP A 42 0.46 -8.96 -1.92
N ARG A 43 -0.53 -9.28 -2.77
CA ARG A 43 -0.74 -8.56 -4.03
C ARG A 43 -1.20 -7.11 -3.77
N VAL A 44 -2.09 -6.90 -2.81
CA VAL A 44 -2.53 -5.56 -2.41
C VAL A 44 -1.36 -4.76 -1.86
N GLN A 45 -0.58 -5.34 -0.95
CA GLN A 45 0.60 -4.70 -0.38
C GLN A 45 1.61 -4.34 -1.47
N ALA A 46 1.94 -5.26 -2.37
CA ALA A 46 2.87 -4.99 -3.47
C ALA A 46 2.35 -3.92 -4.45
N ALA A 47 1.03 -3.80 -4.63
CA ALA A 47 0.44 -2.74 -5.43
C ALA A 47 0.54 -1.38 -4.71
N LEU A 48 0.24 -1.36 -3.42
CA LEU A 48 0.38 -0.17 -2.57
C LEU A 48 1.83 0.28 -2.50
N ASP A 49 2.80 -0.61 -2.29
CA ASP A 49 4.22 -0.27 -2.22
C ASP A 49 4.72 0.37 -3.51
N ARG A 50 4.25 -0.11 -4.68
CA ARG A 50 4.59 0.50 -5.98
C ARG A 50 3.98 1.89 -6.15
N GLN A 51 2.79 2.11 -5.62
CA GLN A 51 2.10 3.41 -5.65
C GLN A 51 2.53 4.32 -4.49
N ALA A 52 3.17 3.78 -3.45
CA ALA A 52 3.47 4.51 -2.22
C ALA A 52 4.41 5.68 -2.50
N ASN A 53 5.43 5.51 -3.34
CA ASN A 53 6.35 6.60 -3.69
C ASN A 53 5.63 7.70 -4.49
N GLU A 54 4.65 7.35 -5.32
CA GLU A 54 3.81 8.32 -6.03
C GLU A 54 2.88 9.07 -5.06
N LEU A 55 2.30 8.37 -4.09
CA LEU A 55 1.45 8.97 -3.05
C LEU A 55 2.26 9.86 -2.09
N LEU A 56 3.49 9.45 -1.76
CA LEU A 56 4.43 10.24 -0.96
C LEU A 56 4.96 11.46 -1.73
N GLY A 57 4.96 11.39 -3.07
CA GLY A 57 5.53 12.40 -3.95
C GLY A 57 7.05 12.36 -4.06
N GLY A 58 7.68 11.24 -3.68
CA GLY A 58 9.13 11.06 -3.65
C GLY A 58 9.54 9.68 -3.10
N ASP A 59 10.83 9.32 -3.27
CA ASP A 59 11.37 8.05 -2.74
C ASP A 59 11.66 8.13 -1.22
N LEU A 60 11.87 9.34 -0.68
CA LEU A 60 12.09 9.60 0.73
C LEU A 60 11.46 10.94 1.12
N VAL A 61 10.81 10.97 2.28
CA VAL A 61 10.22 12.19 2.85
C VAL A 61 10.75 12.40 4.27
N VAL A 62 11.22 13.61 4.56
CA VAL A 62 11.65 14.02 5.90
C VAL A 62 10.67 15.07 6.40
N ILE A 63 9.95 14.76 7.48
CA ILE A 63 8.94 15.63 8.09
C ILE A 63 9.50 16.15 9.41
N ALA A 64 9.38 17.44 9.65
CA ALA A 64 9.77 18.07 10.90
C ALA A 64 8.82 19.23 11.22
N ASP A 65 8.50 19.40 12.51
CA ASP A 65 7.67 20.51 13.00
C ASP A 65 8.39 21.87 12.96
N LYS A 66 9.71 21.85 12.73
CA LYS A 66 10.59 23.02 12.67
C LYS A 66 11.35 23.04 11.35
N PRO A 67 11.85 24.22 10.89
CA PRO A 67 12.68 24.30 9.70
C PRO A 67 13.86 23.33 9.78
N LEU A 68 13.97 22.45 8.79
CA LEU A 68 15.10 21.53 8.66
C LEU A 68 16.40 22.32 8.45
N PRO A 69 17.52 21.90 9.07
CA PRO A 69 18.83 22.47 8.78
C PRO A 69 19.17 22.34 7.28
N ALA A 70 19.81 23.36 6.71
CA ALA A 70 20.18 23.38 5.30
C ALA A 70 21.13 22.23 4.90
N GLU A 71 21.82 21.64 5.88
CA GLU A 71 22.71 20.50 5.73
C GLU A 71 22.02 19.27 5.12
N PHE A 72 20.73 19.05 5.41
CA PHE A 72 19.96 17.93 4.84
C PHE A 72 19.81 18.07 3.33
N GLU A 73 19.36 19.23 2.86
CA GLU A 73 19.21 19.49 1.41
C GLU A 73 20.57 19.47 0.71
N GLN A 74 21.62 20.02 1.34
CA GLN A 74 22.97 19.98 0.80
C GLN A 74 23.51 18.55 0.70
N ALA A 75 23.28 17.72 1.72
CA ALA A 75 23.65 16.30 1.69
C ALA A 75 22.92 15.57 0.55
N ALA A 76 21.60 15.76 0.41
CA ALA A 76 20.83 15.15 -0.66
C ALA A 76 21.38 15.55 -2.06
N ARG A 77 21.63 16.84 -2.27
CA ARG A 77 22.24 17.33 -3.53
C ARG A 77 23.65 16.77 -3.77
N ARG A 78 24.48 16.63 -2.72
CA ARG A 78 25.81 15.99 -2.84
C ARG A 78 25.74 14.52 -3.26
N HIS A 79 24.66 13.83 -2.88
CA HIS A 79 24.39 12.47 -3.33
C HIS A 79 23.69 12.40 -4.70
N GLY A 80 23.51 13.54 -5.40
CA GLY A 80 22.86 13.60 -6.70
C GLY A 80 21.35 13.38 -6.66
N LEU A 81 20.72 13.57 -5.50
CA LEU A 81 19.27 13.43 -5.35
C LEU A 81 18.55 14.74 -5.68
N ASP A 82 17.40 14.62 -6.34
CA ASP A 82 16.46 15.73 -6.51
C ASP A 82 15.77 16.05 -5.18
N VAL A 83 15.50 17.33 -4.95
CA VAL A 83 14.93 17.82 -3.68
C VAL A 83 13.73 18.71 -3.98
N ALA A 84 12.60 18.36 -3.37
CA ALA A 84 11.40 19.19 -3.35
C ALA A 84 11.07 19.57 -1.89
N ARG A 85 10.62 20.81 -1.68
CA ARG A 85 10.26 21.33 -0.37
C ARG A 85 8.76 21.52 -0.28
N THR A 86 8.16 21.03 0.81
CA THR A 86 6.74 21.21 1.08
C THR A 86 6.53 21.86 2.45
N ARG A 87 5.46 22.64 2.60
CA ARG A 87 4.99 23.13 3.90
C ARG A 87 3.49 22.92 3.98
N THR A 88 3.05 22.26 5.05
CA THR A 88 1.64 21.96 5.27
C THR A 88 1.17 22.65 6.55
N PHE A 89 0.03 23.33 6.49
CA PHE A 89 -0.58 23.96 7.66
C PHE A 89 -2.11 24.04 7.51
N PRO A 90 -2.87 23.91 8.61
CA PRO A 90 -4.31 24.11 8.59
C PRO A 90 -4.64 25.60 8.36
N SER A 91 -5.71 25.86 7.62
CA SER A 91 -6.20 27.20 7.30
C SER A 91 -7.72 27.19 7.08
N MET A 92 -8.30 28.35 6.78
CA MET A 92 -9.68 28.49 6.35
C MET A 92 -9.72 29.08 4.95
N VAL A 93 -10.52 28.48 4.07
CA VAL A 93 -10.76 28.98 2.71
C VAL A 93 -12.18 29.52 2.63
N SER A 94 -12.33 30.74 2.15
CA SER A 94 -13.62 31.38 1.91
C SER A 94 -13.95 31.36 0.41
N GLY A 95 -15.17 31.00 0.07
CA GLY A 95 -15.68 30.98 -1.31
C GLY A 95 -17.18 31.22 -1.37
N GLY A 96 -17.76 31.07 -2.57
CA GLY A 96 -19.19 31.35 -2.81
C GLY A 96 -20.16 30.50 -1.96
N SER A 97 -19.70 29.37 -1.43
CA SER A 97 -20.45 28.46 -0.55
C SER A 97 -20.20 28.69 0.95
N GLY A 98 -19.45 29.73 1.33
CA GLY A 98 -19.09 30.03 2.73
C GLY A 98 -17.62 29.77 3.06
N VAL A 99 -17.32 29.66 4.36
CA VAL A 99 -15.96 29.44 4.88
C VAL A 99 -15.82 27.98 5.32
N ASN A 100 -14.78 27.30 4.83
CA ASN A 100 -14.48 25.91 5.14
C ASN A 100 -13.06 25.76 5.69
N LEU A 101 -12.87 24.83 6.62
CA LEU A 101 -11.54 24.42 7.07
C LEU A 101 -10.84 23.66 5.94
N ALA A 102 -9.60 24.02 5.65
CA ALA A 102 -8.78 23.36 4.64
C ALA A 102 -7.35 23.20 5.13
N GLU A 103 -6.67 22.17 4.64
CA GLU A 103 -5.23 22.03 4.82
C GLU A 103 -4.52 22.58 3.58
N ILE A 104 -3.62 23.55 3.78
CA ILE A 104 -2.85 24.16 2.69
C ILE A 104 -1.49 23.49 2.62
N LYS A 105 -1.18 22.88 1.49
CA LYS A 105 0.15 22.32 1.17
C LYS A 105 0.84 23.20 0.14
N ALA A 106 1.78 24.02 0.58
CA ALA A 106 2.65 24.79 -0.30
C ALA A 106 3.81 23.91 -0.78
N VAL A 107 4.11 23.93 -2.07
CA VAL A 107 5.11 23.06 -2.69
C VAL A 107 6.08 23.89 -3.54
N SER A 108 7.33 23.45 -3.63
CA SER A 108 8.33 24.00 -4.56
C SER A 108 8.11 23.48 -5.98
N ASP A 109 8.65 24.19 -6.99
CA ASP A 109 8.51 23.85 -8.42
C ASP A 109 8.85 22.40 -8.79
N GLY A 110 9.80 21.77 -8.09
CA GLY A 110 10.20 20.37 -8.33
C GLY A 110 9.28 19.30 -7.72
N TYR A 111 8.16 19.69 -7.09
CA TYR A 111 7.22 18.74 -6.49
C TYR A 111 6.12 18.33 -7.50
N PRO A 112 5.71 17.04 -7.53
CA PRO A 112 6.30 15.92 -6.80
C PRO A 112 7.53 15.36 -7.54
N LEU A 113 8.45 14.74 -6.80
CA LEU A 113 9.61 14.05 -7.36
C LEU A 113 9.24 12.70 -8.00
N ARG A 114 8.13 12.11 -7.54
CA ARG A 114 7.54 10.86 -8.06
C ARG A 114 6.03 11.02 -8.21
N GLY A 115 5.46 10.44 -9.26
CA GLY A 115 4.03 10.57 -9.56
C GLY A 115 3.67 11.89 -10.23
N ARG A 116 2.37 12.23 -10.23
CA ARG A 116 1.82 13.45 -10.83
C ARG A 116 0.69 14.00 -9.96
N ILE A 117 0.50 15.32 -9.99
CA ILE A 117 -0.64 15.95 -9.35
C ILE A 117 -1.82 15.81 -10.30
N ARG A 118 -2.99 15.47 -9.75
CA ARG A 118 -4.25 15.47 -10.49
C ARG A 118 -5.21 16.41 -9.79
N ILE A 119 -5.91 17.23 -10.57
CA ILE A 119 -6.84 18.24 -10.10
C ILE A 119 -8.23 17.91 -10.63
N THR A 120 -9.23 18.05 -9.79
CA THR A 120 -10.64 17.98 -10.18
C THR A 120 -11.36 19.22 -9.69
N GLU A 121 -12.27 19.77 -10.51
CA GLU A 121 -13.03 20.96 -10.15
C GLU A 121 -14.18 20.64 -9.17
N ARG A 122 -14.68 19.39 -9.20
CA ARG A 122 -15.74 18.91 -8.31
C ARG A 122 -15.51 17.48 -7.87
N ALA A 123 -15.89 17.20 -6.63
CA ALA A 123 -15.87 15.84 -6.09
C ALA A 123 -16.73 14.90 -6.96
N GLY A 124 -16.12 13.82 -7.48
CA GLY A 124 -16.78 12.84 -8.34
C GLY A 124 -16.64 13.07 -9.84
N GLU A 125 -16.00 14.16 -10.28
CA GLU A 125 -15.67 14.41 -11.70
C GLU A 125 -14.29 13.84 -12.08
N PRO A 126 -14.07 13.51 -13.38
CA PRO A 126 -12.81 12.94 -13.84
C PRO A 126 -11.63 13.89 -13.59
N GLU A 127 -10.63 13.39 -12.88
CA GLU A 127 -9.43 14.15 -12.52
C GLU A 127 -8.53 14.36 -13.75
N ARG A 128 -8.01 15.58 -13.91
CA ARG A 128 -7.07 15.99 -14.97
C ARG A 128 -5.66 16.13 -14.40
N GLU A 129 -4.63 15.90 -15.21
CA GLU A 129 -3.23 16.22 -14.87
C GLU A 129 -2.98 17.73 -14.98
#